data_AF-A0A9E7YSQ1-F1
#
_entry.id   AF-A0A9E7YSQ1-F1
#
_cell.length_a   1.000
_cell.length_b   1.000
_cell.length_c   1.000
_cell.angle_alpha   90.00
_cell.angle_beta   90.00
_cell.angle_gamma   90.00
#
_symmetry.space_group_name_H-M   'P 1'
#
loop_
_entity.id
_entity.type
_entity.pdbx_description
1 polymer ?
#
loop_
_entity_poly.entity_id
_entity_poly.type
_entity_poly.pdbx_seq_one_letter_code
_entity_poly.pdbx_strand_id
1 'polypeptide(L)'
;MTDFDTEHGSVDFLDLLSSGSAQDDADSRLESVAFACLVNGLADERAAAILGILDFSDDFLCFAIGGKPLHTMAGTRAAIRRTVHDLGGGPCVTGTTNGLCVALIMPRAAATPDVTCTNTLSAFSTKAPVCLGPLRRGVEGACRTVQAVRSAIAAAPALPQVPRPMRADDVLPERALLGDQDAVDELVNTVYASLQTAGPDDPTLETVSTFLRNGGSLETTAKELSVHPNTVRYRLKRAAETTGWDAADAREAYVLRTAIALGRMHTA
;
A
#
# COMPACT_ATOMS: atom_id res chain seq x y z
N MET A 1 46.12 20.82 59.25
CA MET A 1 46.84 20.84 57.96
C MET A 1 46.71 19.45 57.36
N THR A 2 45.59 19.25 56.67
CA THR A 2 45.34 18.22 55.66
C THR A 2 44.05 18.65 54.98
N ASP A 3 44.17 18.87 53.68
CA ASP A 3 43.23 19.56 52.82
C ASP A 3 41.92 18.79 52.60
N PHE A 4 40.82 19.54 52.60
CA PHE A 4 39.53 19.13 52.08
C PHE A 4 39.48 19.59 50.62
N ASP A 5 39.82 18.71 49.68
CA ASP A 5 39.47 18.89 48.27
C ASP A 5 38.34 17.92 47.93
N THR A 6 37.12 18.44 47.96
CA THR A 6 35.94 17.77 47.41
C THR A 6 35.64 18.44 46.07
N GLU A 7 36.26 17.97 44.99
CA GLU A 7 35.88 18.34 43.62
C GLU A 7 34.44 17.87 43.39
N HIS A 8 33.49 18.79 43.53
CA HIS A 8 32.15 18.64 42.97
C HIS A 8 32.27 18.81 41.46
N GLY A 9 32.46 17.69 40.76
CA GLY A 9 32.23 17.61 39.32
C GLY A 9 30.76 17.96 39.05
N SER A 10 30.51 19.20 38.65
CA SER A 10 29.24 19.64 38.07
C SER A 10 28.98 18.80 36.83
N VAL A 11 28.11 17.80 36.95
CA VAL A 11 27.56 17.09 35.79
C VAL A 11 26.82 18.15 34.97
N ASP A 12 27.37 18.48 33.81
CA ASP A 12 26.78 19.48 32.92
C ASP A 12 25.38 19.00 32.53
N PHE A 13 24.38 19.84 32.79
CA PHE A 13 22.97 19.53 32.50
C PHE A 13 22.77 19.29 30.98
N LEU A 14 23.69 19.81 30.16
CA LEU A 14 23.75 19.58 28.72
C LEU A 14 24.24 18.18 28.36
N ASP A 15 25.08 17.52 29.18
CA ASP A 15 25.51 16.13 28.97
C ASP A 15 24.40 15.11 29.27
N LEU A 16 23.43 15.47 30.11
CA LEU A 16 22.22 14.68 30.34
C LEU A 16 21.17 14.86 29.24
N LEU A 17 21.14 16.01 28.57
CA LEU A 17 20.25 16.24 27.41
C LEU A 17 20.81 15.67 26.10
N SER A 18 22.13 15.54 25.97
CA SER A 18 22.80 14.83 24.86
C SER A 18 22.84 13.31 25.06
N SER A 19 22.41 12.81 26.23
CA SER A 19 22.35 11.38 26.55
C SER A 19 21.10 10.69 25.99
N GLY A 20 20.95 10.60 24.66
CA GLY A 20 20.06 9.68 23.91
C GLY A 20 18.54 9.80 24.15
N SER A 21 18.07 9.74 25.38
CA SER A 21 16.68 9.63 25.80
C SER A 21 15.76 10.81 25.45
N ALA A 22 16.24 12.07 25.53
CA ALA A 22 15.40 13.24 25.23
C ALA A 22 15.22 13.43 23.72
N GLN A 23 16.29 13.22 22.94
CA GLN A 23 16.24 13.28 21.48
C GLN A 23 15.50 12.06 20.91
N ASP A 24 15.76 10.85 21.41
CA ASP A 24 15.04 9.62 21.02
C ASP A 24 13.54 9.74 21.31
N ASP A 25 13.15 10.38 22.42
CA ASP A 25 11.75 10.65 22.74
C ASP A 25 11.14 11.73 21.82
N ALA A 26 11.89 12.77 21.47
CA ALA A 26 11.45 13.77 20.50
C ALA A 26 11.25 13.16 19.10
N ASP A 27 12.18 12.34 18.62
CA ASP A 27 12.11 11.67 17.32
C ASP A 27 10.96 10.64 17.30
N SER A 28 10.76 9.91 18.39
CA SER A 28 9.62 8.98 18.56
C SER A 28 8.27 9.69 18.56
N ARG A 29 8.17 10.85 19.21
CA ARG A 29 6.96 11.70 19.16
C ARG A 29 6.73 12.24 17.77
N LEU A 30 7.78 12.70 17.08
CA LEU A 30 7.69 13.22 15.73
C LEU A 30 7.24 12.14 14.74
N GLU A 31 7.81 10.94 14.82
CA GLU A 31 7.36 9.78 14.05
C GLU A 31 5.89 9.45 14.32
N SER A 32 5.46 9.52 15.58
CA SER A 32 4.06 9.27 15.95
C SER A 32 3.11 10.31 15.34
N VAL A 33 3.51 11.58 15.31
CA VAL A 33 2.74 12.65 14.64
C VAL A 33 2.76 12.45 13.12
N ALA A 34 3.91 12.13 12.52
CA ALA A 34 4.02 11.84 11.09
C ALA A 34 3.07 10.71 10.68
N PHE A 35 3.10 9.60 11.43
CA PHE A 35 2.22 8.47 11.20
C PHE A 35 0.74 8.84 11.40
N ALA A 36 0.43 9.67 12.41
CA ALA A 36 -0.92 10.17 12.64
C ALA A 36 -1.42 11.03 11.47
N CYS A 37 -0.57 11.83 10.83
CA CYS A 37 -0.92 12.55 9.60
C CYS A 37 -1.25 11.57 8.47
N LEU A 38 -0.35 10.61 8.21
CA LEU A 38 -0.51 9.62 7.13
C LEU A 38 -1.77 8.78 7.26
N VAL A 39 -2.04 8.26 8.47
CA VAL A 39 -3.20 7.39 8.71
C VAL A 39 -4.55 8.12 8.54
N ASN A 40 -4.56 9.44 8.80
CA ASN A 40 -5.72 10.30 8.66
C ASN A 40 -5.80 11.00 7.29
N GLY A 41 -4.86 10.73 6.37
CA GLY A 41 -4.86 11.33 5.03
C GLY A 41 -4.50 12.82 5.01
N LEU A 42 -3.76 13.30 6.02
CA LEU A 42 -3.29 14.68 6.06
C LEU A 42 -1.99 14.78 5.25
N ALA A 43 -2.12 15.21 3.99
CA ALA A 43 -1.03 15.31 3.02
C ALA A 43 -0.58 16.74 2.70
N ASP A 44 -0.84 17.70 3.61
CA ASP A 44 -0.45 19.10 3.41
C ASP A 44 1.03 19.39 3.71
N GLU A 45 1.47 20.63 3.46
CA GLU A 45 2.86 21.08 3.64
C GLU A 45 3.43 20.81 5.04
N ARG A 46 2.57 20.75 6.08
CA ARG A 46 3.01 20.49 7.45
C ARG A 46 3.39 19.02 7.61
N ALA A 47 2.60 18.12 7.02
CA ALA A 47 2.91 16.69 6.99
C ALA A 47 4.19 16.44 6.17
N ALA A 48 4.37 17.17 5.07
CA ALA A 48 5.60 17.14 4.28
C ALA A 48 6.82 17.57 5.09
N ALA A 49 6.73 18.70 5.80
CA ALA A 49 7.81 19.21 6.64
C ALA A 49 8.20 18.22 7.75
N ILE A 50 7.22 17.60 8.40
CA ILE A 50 7.46 16.59 9.44
C ILE A 50 8.20 15.37 8.87
N LEU A 51 7.78 14.87 7.71
CA LEU A 51 8.45 13.76 7.04
C LEU A 51 9.86 14.16 6.58
N GLY A 52 10.06 15.40 6.15
CA GLY A 52 11.37 15.94 5.80
C GLY A 52 12.37 15.94 6.96
N ILE A 53 11.90 16.22 8.19
CA ILE A 53 12.73 16.09 9.41
C ILE A 53 13.09 14.62 9.68
N LEU A 54 12.23 13.68 9.29
CA LEU A 54 12.47 12.23 9.39
C LEU A 54 13.23 11.68 8.15
N ASP A 55 14.01 12.53 7.48
CA ASP A 55 14.84 12.23 6.31
C ASP A 55 14.09 11.81 5.03
N PHE A 56 12.76 11.96 4.96
CA PHE A 56 12.04 11.78 3.71
C PHE A 56 12.23 13.01 2.83
N SER A 57 13.12 12.91 1.85
CA SER A 57 13.38 13.97 0.85
C SER A 57 12.11 14.35 0.08
N ASP A 58 12.10 15.51 -0.56
CA ASP A 58 11.02 15.85 -1.51
C ASP A 58 10.90 14.79 -2.62
N ASP A 59 9.66 14.53 -3.06
CA ASP A 59 9.32 13.60 -4.14
C ASP A 59 9.84 12.13 -4.00
N PHE A 60 9.96 11.67 -2.76
CA PHE A 60 10.39 10.31 -2.43
C PHE A 60 9.44 9.21 -2.94
N LEU A 61 9.99 8.04 -3.26
CA LEU A 61 9.19 6.82 -3.43
C LEU A 61 8.96 6.17 -2.06
N CYS A 62 7.81 5.53 -1.87
CA CYS A 62 7.49 4.82 -0.64
C CYS A 62 6.47 3.70 -0.87
N PHE A 63 6.45 2.74 0.04
CA PHE A 63 5.41 1.73 0.14
C PHE A 63 5.11 1.47 1.62
N ALA A 64 3.98 0.84 1.91
CA ALA A 64 3.62 0.47 3.27
C ALA A 64 3.53 -1.06 3.45
N ILE A 65 3.88 -1.55 4.64
CA ILE A 65 3.58 -2.91 5.10
C ILE A 65 2.76 -2.80 6.37
N GLY A 66 1.74 -3.65 6.53
CA GLY A 66 1.00 -3.69 7.79
C GLY A 66 0.39 -5.04 8.12
N GLY A 67 0.12 -5.24 9.39
CA GLY A 67 -0.48 -6.47 9.90
C GLY A 67 -0.66 -6.44 11.41
N LYS A 68 -1.32 -7.47 11.96
CA LYS A 68 -1.37 -7.63 13.43
C LYS A 68 -0.01 -8.10 13.96
N PRO A 69 0.54 -7.49 15.02
CA PRO A 69 1.76 -7.96 15.67
C PRO A 69 1.70 -9.45 16.06
N LEU A 70 2.82 -10.16 15.98
CA LEU A 70 2.91 -11.55 16.48
C LEU A 70 2.84 -11.61 18.01
N HIS A 71 3.59 -10.72 18.69
CA HIS A 71 3.72 -10.71 20.15
C HIS A 71 3.37 -9.34 20.73
N THR A 72 4.16 -8.31 20.42
CA THR A 72 3.97 -6.96 20.94
C THR A 72 4.16 -5.93 19.83
N MET A 73 3.51 -4.78 19.99
CA MET A 73 3.59 -3.70 19.03
C MET A 73 5.01 -3.14 18.92
N ALA A 74 5.68 -2.93 20.06
CA ALA A 74 7.06 -2.47 20.11
C ALA A 74 8.03 -3.48 19.45
N GLY A 75 7.83 -4.78 19.70
CA GLY A 75 8.65 -5.83 19.09
C GLY A 75 8.50 -5.88 17.57
N THR A 76 7.27 -5.77 17.06
CA THR A 76 7.03 -5.73 15.60
C THR A 76 7.64 -4.47 14.96
N ARG A 77 7.49 -3.28 15.58
CA ARG A 77 8.13 -2.04 15.08
C ARG A 77 9.65 -2.17 15.02
N ALA A 78 10.26 -2.69 16.09
CA ALA A 78 11.71 -2.91 16.15
C ALA A 78 12.19 -3.92 15.09
N ALA A 79 11.45 -5.01 14.88
CA ALA A 79 11.76 -6.00 13.86
C ALA A 79 11.71 -5.41 12.45
N ILE A 80 10.66 -4.63 12.11
CA ILE A 80 10.56 -3.97 10.81
C ILE A 80 11.73 -3.01 10.59
N ARG A 81 12.03 -2.14 11.55
CA ARG A 81 13.16 -1.20 11.46
C ARG A 81 14.48 -1.92 11.25
N ARG A 82 14.72 -3.00 12.01
CA ARG A 82 15.91 -3.83 11.85
C ARG A 82 15.99 -4.44 10.46
N THR A 83 14.90 -5.01 9.95
CA THR A 83 14.87 -5.57 8.59
C THR A 83 15.16 -4.51 7.53
N VAL A 84 14.55 -3.32 7.63
CA VAL A 84 14.82 -2.21 6.69
C VAL A 84 16.29 -1.80 6.75
N HIS A 85 16.85 -1.65 7.95
CA HIS A 85 18.26 -1.33 8.14
C HIS A 85 19.20 -2.41 7.56
N ASP A 86 18.95 -3.69 7.86
CA ASP A 86 19.76 -4.82 7.41
C ASP A 86 19.75 -4.97 5.88
N LEU A 87 18.68 -4.49 5.21
CA LEU A 87 18.57 -4.42 3.75
C LEU A 87 19.19 -3.13 3.14
N GLY A 88 19.74 -2.23 3.97
CA GLY A 88 20.26 -0.93 3.54
C GLY A 88 19.17 0.04 3.07
N GLY A 89 17.96 -0.12 3.60
CA GLY A 89 16.78 0.67 3.26
C GLY A 89 16.88 2.15 3.68
N GLY A 90 15.93 2.94 3.16
CA GLY A 90 15.82 4.35 3.50
C GLY A 90 15.07 4.57 4.82
N PRO A 91 14.68 5.83 5.08
CA PRO A 91 13.83 6.20 6.20
C PRO A 91 12.58 5.34 6.33
N CYS A 92 12.18 5.08 7.58
CA CYS A 92 11.08 4.21 7.93
C CYS A 92 10.26 4.83 9.06
N VAL A 93 8.98 5.06 8.82
CA VAL A 93 8.01 5.55 9.81
C VAL A 93 7.07 4.42 10.16
N THR A 94 7.05 4.04 11.42
CA THR A 94 6.23 2.98 11.98
C THR A 94 5.20 3.55 12.93
N GLY A 95 3.99 3.01 12.90
CA GLY A 95 2.96 3.39 13.82
C GLY A 95 1.85 2.35 13.95
N THR A 96 0.85 2.72 14.73
CA THR A 96 -0.15 1.78 15.23
C THR A 96 -1.54 2.33 14.99
N THR A 97 -2.44 1.51 14.49
CA THR A 97 -3.84 1.91 14.22
C THR A 97 -4.74 0.69 14.30
N ASN A 98 -5.82 0.77 15.09
CA ASN A 98 -6.82 -0.30 15.22
C ASN A 98 -6.21 -1.70 15.49
N GLY A 99 -5.16 -1.77 16.30
CA GLY A 99 -4.44 -3.01 16.62
C GLY A 99 -3.50 -3.54 15.52
N LEU A 100 -3.32 -2.78 14.44
CA LEU A 100 -2.34 -3.05 13.38
C LEU A 100 -1.04 -2.29 13.66
N CYS A 101 0.10 -2.91 13.33
CA CYS A 101 1.36 -2.22 13.12
C CYS A 101 1.49 -1.94 11.63
N VAL A 102 1.76 -0.69 11.25
CA VAL A 102 1.97 -0.29 9.85
C VAL A 102 3.28 0.48 9.76
N ALA A 103 4.06 0.22 8.71
CA ALA A 103 5.31 0.89 8.43
C ALA A 103 5.28 1.47 7.02
N LEU A 104 5.54 2.78 6.89
CA LEU A 104 5.89 3.46 5.65
C LEU A 104 7.41 3.37 5.46
N ILE A 105 7.86 2.90 4.31
CA ILE A 105 9.26 2.62 4.05
C ILE A 105 9.65 3.27 2.72
N MET A 106 10.76 4.00 2.73
CA MET A 106 11.41 4.46 1.51
C MET A 106 12.30 3.32 0.96
N PRO A 107 12.03 2.80 -0.26
CA PRO A 107 12.85 1.77 -0.85
C PRO A 107 14.23 2.33 -1.19
N ARG A 108 15.28 1.63 -0.75
CA ARG A 108 16.67 1.91 -1.08
C ARG A 108 17.46 0.59 -1.02
N ALA A 109 18.51 0.49 -1.83
CA ALA A 109 19.35 -0.70 -1.90
C ALA A 109 18.51 -1.98 -2.06
N ALA A 110 18.61 -2.95 -1.14
CA ALA A 110 17.87 -4.20 -1.20
C ALA A 110 16.47 -4.13 -0.56
N ALA A 111 16.10 -3.00 0.06
CA ALA A 111 14.80 -2.81 0.70
C ALA A 111 13.68 -2.49 -0.32
N THR A 112 13.50 -3.36 -1.30
CA THR A 112 12.36 -3.31 -2.24
C THR A 112 11.08 -3.79 -1.56
N PRO A 113 9.88 -3.46 -2.09
CA PRO A 113 8.60 -3.82 -1.47
C PRO A 113 8.48 -5.32 -1.13
N ASP A 114 8.71 -6.19 -2.11
CA ASP A 114 8.59 -7.64 -1.97
C ASP A 114 9.62 -8.25 -1.01
N VAL A 115 10.88 -7.82 -1.13
CA VAL A 115 11.97 -8.33 -0.28
C VAL A 115 11.73 -7.91 1.17
N THR A 116 11.38 -6.63 1.40
CA THR A 116 11.14 -6.11 2.75
C THR A 116 9.89 -6.75 3.37
N CYS A 117 8.82 -6.93 2.60
CA CYS A 117 7.61 -7.59 3.09
C CYS A 117 7.90 -9.04 3.50
N THR A 118 8.57 -9.80 2.63
CA THR A 118 8.93 -11.20 2.89
C THR A 118 9.78 -11.32 4.16
N ASN A 119 10.79 -10.47 4.33
CA ASN A 119 11.69 -10.51 5.48
C ASN A 119 11.04 -10.00 6.80
N THR A 120 9.89 -9.32 6.74
CA THR A 120 9.16 -8.84 7.93
C THR A 120 7.98 -9.74 8.31
N LEU A 121 7.60 -10.73 7.49
CA LEU A 121 6.43 -11.59 7.74
C LEU A 121 6.43 -12.28 9.11
N SER A 122 7.60 -12.66 9.62
CA SER A 122 7.77 -13.33 10.91
C SER A 122 7.48 -12.42 12.11
N ALA A 123 7.48 -11.10 11.92
CA ALA A 123 7.14 -10.13 12.96
C ALA A 123 5.62 -9.99 13.17
N PHE A 124 4.81 -10.54 12.27
CA PHE A 124 3.35 -10.45 12.28
C PHE A 124 2.67 -11.77 12.63
N SER A 125 1.45 -11.70 13.17
CA SER A 125 0.63 -12.85 13.53
C SER A 125 0.35 -13.75 12.33
N THR A 126 0.54 -15.06 12.48
CA THR A 126 0.22 -16.08 11.45
C THR A 126 -1.27 -16.30 11.26
N LYS A 127 -2.11 -15.78 12.16
CA LYS A 127 -3.58 -15.95 12.16
C LYS A 127 -4.35 -14.77 11.57
N ALA A 128 -3.64 -13.75 11.09
CA ALA A 128 -4.23 -12.52 10.56
C ALA A 128 -3.48 -12.10 9.28
N PRO A 129 -4.14 -11.39 8.35
CA PRO A 129 -3.48 -10.93 7.12
C PRO A 129 -2.30 -10.01 7.41
N VAL A 130 -1.30 -10.09 6.53
CA VAL A 130 -0.25 -9.09 6.37
C VAL A 130 -0.43 -8.53 4.97
N CYS A 131 -0.42 -7.21 4.85
CA CYS A 131 -0.64 -6.53 3.58
C CYS A 131 0.58 -5.70 3.16
N LEU A 132 0.90 -5.77 1.87
CA LEU A 132 1.84 -4.90 1.17
C LEU A 132 1.06 -3.89 0.34
N GLY A 133 1.28 -2.61 0.60
CA GLY A 133 0.73 -1.50 -0.19
C GLY A 133 1.52 -1.23 -1.46
N PRO A 134 0.91 -0.55 -2.44
CA PRO A 134 1.55 -0.22 -3.71
C PRO A 134 2.70 0.77 -3.52
N LEU A 135 3.63 0.78 -4.47
CA LEU A 135 4.66 1.81 -4.53
C LEU A 135 4.00 3.14 -4.94
N ARG A 136 4.19 4.18 -4.13
CA ARG A 136 3.65 5.52 -4.33
C ARG A 136 4.76 6.57 -4.18
N ARG A 137 4.43 7.83 -4.48
CA ARG A 137 5.38 8.95 -4.52
C ARG A 137 4.89 10.14 -3.70
N GLY A 138 5.80 10.77 -2.98
CA GLY A 138 5.56 11.95 -2.15
C GLY A 138 4.61 11.67 -0.96
N VAL A 139 4.23 12.75 -0.28
CA VAL A 139 3.43 12.70 0.96
C VAL A 139 2.00 12.23 0.69
N GLU A 140 1.39 12.66 -0.41
CA GLU A 140 0.07 12.17 -0.82
C GLU A 140 0.13 10.66 -1.10
N GLY A 141 1.15 10.22 -1.83
CA GLY A 141 1.40 8.80 -2.07
C GLY A 141 1.62 8.00 -0.80
N ALA A 142 2.36 8.55 0.17
CA ALA A 142 2.58 7.96 1.48
C ALA A 142 1.26 7.77 2.25
N CYS A 143 0.36 8.76 2.22
CA CYS A 143 -0.98 8.63 2.80
C CYS A 143 -1.77 7.52 2.11
N ARG A 144 -1.82 7.54 0.78
CA ARG A 144 -2.54 6.56 -0.05
C ARG A 144 -2.06 5.13 0.23
N THR A 145 -0.75 4.86 0.24
CA THR A 145 -0.26 3.49 0.51
C THR A 145 -0.52 3.02 1.95
N VAL A 146 -0.45 3.91 2.95
CA VAL A 146 -0.78 3.56 4.35
C VAL A 146 -2.28 3.26 4.50
N GLN A 147 -3.13 4.04 3.85
CA GLN A 147 -4.58 3.81 3.82
C GLN A 147 -4.93 2.53 3.06
N ALA A 148 -4.30 2.28 1.91
CA ALA A 148 -4.48 1.08 1.10
C ALA A 148 -4.19 -0.21 1.91
N VAL A 149 -3.12 -0.22 2.72
CA VAL A 149 -2.83 -1.36 3.61
C VAL A 149 -3.94 -1.58 4.64
N ARG A 150 -4.49 -0.51 5.21
CA ARG A 150 -5.56 -0.60 6.22
C ARG A 150 -6.87 -1.06 5.62
N SER A 151 -7.29 -0.47 4.51
CA SER A 151 -8.51 -0.83 3.80
C SER A 151 -8.42 -2.25 3.25
N ALA A 152 -7.27 -2.67 2.74
CA ALA A 152 -7.05 -4.03 2.28
C ALA A 152 -7.17 -5.05 3.42
N ILE A 153 -6.53 -4.81 4.57
CA ILE A 153 -6.68 -5.69 5.75
C ILE A 153 -8.12 -5.77 6.23
N ALA A 154 -8.87 -4.66 6.18
CA ALA A 154 -10.30 -4.64 6.51
C ALA A 154 -11.15 -5.41 5.48
N ALA A 155 -10.76 -5.41 4.21
CA ALA A 155 -11.39 -6.13 3.12
C ALA A 155 -11.07 -7.64 3.10
N ALA A 156 -9.98 -8.07 3.74
CA ALA A 156 -9.51 -9.46 3.72
C ALA A 156 -10.59 -10.52 4.01
N PRO A 157 -11.57 -10.34 4.92
CA PRO A 157 -12.62 -11.33 5.16
C PRO A 157 -13.52 -11.64 3.95
N ALA A 158 -13.53 -10.80 2.92
CA ALA A 158 -14.27 -11.04 1.69
C ALA A 158 -13.57 -12.05 0.75
N LEU A 159 -12.29 -12.33 0.97
CA LEU A 159 -11.56 -13.33 0.18
C LEU A 159 -11.78 -14.74 0.74
N PRO A 160 -12.11 -15.73 -0.12
CA PRO A 160 -12.19 -17.14 0.31
C PRO A 160 -10.85 -17.68 0.83
N GLN A 161 -9.75 -17.24 0.22
CA GLN A 161 -8.39 -17.54 0.63
C GLN A 161 -7.59 -16.25 0.57
N VAL A 162 -7.03 -15.83 1.71
CA VAL A 162 -6.25 -14.60 1.82
C VAL A 162 -4.77 -14.93 1.56
N PRO A 163 -4.13 -14.37 0.51
CA PRO A 163 -2.70 -14.53 0.30
C PRO A 163 -1.89 -14.00 1.48
N ARG A 164 -0.69 -14.53 1.69
CA ARG A 164 0.24 -14.04 2.71
C ARG A 164 1.65 -13.88 2.13
N PRO A 165 2.13 -12.65 1.87
CA PRO A 165 1.42 -11.39 2.05
C PRO A 165 0.28 -11.21 1.03
N MET A 166 -0.74 -10.46 1.40
CA MET A 166 -1.76 -9.96 0.49
C MET A 166 -1.28 -8.61 -0.06
N ARG A 167 -1.48 -8.35 -1.35
CA ARG A 167 -1.26 -7.02 -1.93
C ARG A 167 -2.53 -6.19 -1.76
N ALA A 168 -2.39 -4.89 -1.57
CA ALA A 168 -3.57 -4.02 -1.50
C ALA A 168 -4.39 -4.05 -2.81
N ASP A 169 -3.74 -4.39 -3.92
CA ASP A 169 -4.34 -4.50 -5.25
C ASP A 169 -5.18 -5.79 -5.39
N ASP A 170 -4.93 -6.81 -4.56
CA ASP A 170 -5.68 -8.07 -4.57
C ASP A 170 -7.15 -7.88 -4.19
N VAL A 171 -7.51 -6.74 -3.58
CA VAL A 171 -8.82 -6.42 -3.00
C VAL A 171 -9.34 -5.05 -3.42
N LEU A 172 -8.98 -4.55 -4.62
CA LEU A 172 -9.43 -3.25 -5.13
C LEU A 172 -10.97 -3.08 -5.07
N PRO A 173 -11.80 -4.02 -5.55
CA PRO A 173 -13.25 -3.87 -5.48
C PRO A 173 -13.77 -3.75 -4.06
N GLU A 174 -13.26 -4.57 -3.14
CA GLU A 174 -13.68 -4.57 -1.74
C GLU A 174 -13.24 -3.31 -1.02
N ARG A 175 -12.03 -2.81 -1.31
CA ARG A 175 -11.55 -1.51 -0.82
C ARG A 175 -12.48 -0.39 -1.31
N ALA A 176 -12.87 -0.39 -2.59
CA ALA A 176 -13.82 0.57 -3.12
C ALA A 176 -15.20 0.48 -2.43
N LEU A 177 -15.70 -0.73 -2.14
CA LEU A 177 -16.94 -0.93 -1.36
C LEU A 177 -16.84 -0.40 0.08
N LEU A 178 -15.64 -0.38 0.67
CA LEU A 178 -15.36 0.23 1.97
C LEU A 178 -15.19 1.75 1.90
N GLY A 179 -15.33 2.36 0.72
CA GLY A 179 -15.18 3.81 0.51
C GLY A 179 -13.72 4.26 0.38
N ASP A 180 -12.79 3.35 0.07
CA ASP A 180 -11.41 3.71 -0.25
C ASP A 180 -11.34 4.37 -1.63
N GLN A 181 -11.20 5.69 -1.65
CA GLN A 181 -11.16 6.45 -2.89
C GLN A 181 -9.90 6.17 -3.72
N ASP A 182 -8.78 5.77 -3.11
CA ASP A 182 -7.58 5.39 -3.86
C ASP A 182 -7.83 4.13 -4.69
N ALA A 183 -8.60 3.17 -4.16
CA ALA A 183 -9.00 1.98 -4.91
C ALA A 183 -9.98 2.30 -6.04
N VAL A 184 -10.91 3.25 -5.83
CA VAL A 184 -11.80 3.74 -6.89
C VAL A 184 -10.98 4.40 -8.00
N ASP A 185 -10.07 5.32 -7.64
CA ASP A 185 -9.20 6.01 -8.57
C ASP A 185 -8.35 5.01 -9.38
N GLU A 186 -7.83 3.96 -8.75
CA GLU A 186 -7.02 2.94 -9.42
C GLU A 186 -7.86 2.09 -10.39
N LEU A 187 -9.06 1.67 -9.98
CA LEU A 187 -9.99 0.94 -10.85
C LEU A 187 -10.40 1.79 -12.07
N VAL A 188 -10.59 3.10 -11.91
CA VAL A 188 -11.00 4.00 -13.00
C VAL A 188 -9.81 4.40 -13.87
N ASN A 189 -8.77 4.97 -13.27
CA ASN A 189 -7.67 5.62 -13.99
C ASN A 189 -6.61 4.64 -14.49
N THR A 190 -6.53 3.43 -13.92
CA THR A 190 -5.60 2.39 -14.37
C THR A 190 -6.34 1.32 -15.14
N VAL A 191 -7.30 0.62 -14.52
CA VAL A 191 -7.91 -0.57 -15.12
C VAL A 191 -8.89 -0.18 -16.24
N TYR A 192 -9.87 0.66 -15.95
CA TYR A 192 -10.87 1.07 -16.94
C TYR A 192 -10.26 1.92 -18.07
N ALA A 193 -9.40 2.88 -17.75
CA ALA A 193 -8.69 3.67 -18.76
C ALA A 193 -7.84 2.80 -19.70
N SER A 194 -7.16 1.76 -19.18
CA SER A 194 -6.39 0.83 -20.01
C SER A 194 -7.24 0.09 -21.03
N LEU A 195 -8.51 -0.23 -20.70
CA LEU A 195 -9.46 -0.84 -21.63
C LEU A 195 -9.90 0.11 -22.76
N GLN A 196 -9.68 1.43 -22.61
CA GLN A 196 -10.03 2.47 -23.60
C GLN A 196 -8.82 2.94 -24.42
N THR A 197 -7.60 2.56 -24.04
CA THR A 197 -6.38 3.28 -24.47
C THR A 197 -6.05 3.16 -25.96
N ALA A 198 -6.57 2.18 -26.71
CA ALA A 198 -6.32 2.10 -28.15
C ALA A 198 -7.28 2.95 -29.02
N GLY A 199 -8.07 3.82 -28.40
CA GLY A 199 -8.91 4.81 -29.07
C GLY A 199 -10.42 4.50 -28.99
N PRO A 200 -11.29 5.45 -29.39
CA PRO A 200 -12.74 5.29 -29.32
C PRO A 200 -13.27 4.13 -30.18
N ASP A 201 -12.53 3.74 -31.22
CA ASP A 201 -12.87 2.61 -32.10
C ASP A 201 -12.26 1.27 -31.66
N ASP A 202 -11.51 1.22 -30.55
CA ASP A 202 -10.98 -0.05 -30.02
C ASP A 202 -12.11 -0.89 -29.39
N PRO A 203 -12.43 -2.07 -29.95
CA PRO A 203 -13.49 -2.92 -29.42
C PRO A 203 -13.09 -3.69 -28.15
N THR A 204 -11.93 -3.42 -27.54
CA THR A 204 -11.45 -4.13 -26.33
C THR A 204 -12.41 -3.98 -25.15
N LEU A 205 -12.79 -2.75 -24.78
CA LEU A 205 -13.76 -2.51 -23.70
C LEU A 205 -15.10 -3.17 -23.98
N GLU A 206 -15.61 -3.04 -25.22
CA GLU A 206 -16.88 -3.65 -25.63
C GLU A 206 -16.81 -5.19 -25.55
N THR A 207 -15.70 -5.77 -25.98
CA THR A 207 -15.48 -7.22 -25.96
C THR A 207 -15.44 -7.74 -24.53
N VAL A 208 -14.67 -7.11 -23.64
CA VAL A 208 -14.59 -7.49 -22.21
C VAL A 208 -15.94 -7.31 -21.54
N SER A 209 -16.62 -6.17 -21.74
CA SER A 209 -17.93 -5.92 -21.13
C SER A 209 -18.98 -6.93 -21.60
N THR A 210 -18.98 -7.30 -22.88
CA THR A 210 -19.94 -8.27 -23.45
C THR A 210 -19.63 -9.68 -22.98
N PHE A 211 -18.35 -10.06 -22.92
CA PHE A 211 -17.91 -11.34 -22.38
C PHE A 211 -18.35 -11.55 -20.93
N LEU A 212 -18.15 -10.53 -20.09
CA LEU A 212 -18.59 -10.55 -18.70
C LEU A 212 -20.13 -10.60 -18.61
N ARG A 213 -20.86 -9.81 -19.40
CA ARG A 213 -22.34 -9.85 -19.43
C ARG A 213 -22.87 -11.25 -19.80
N ASN A 214 -22.19 -11.95 -20.70
CA ASN A 214 -22.54 -13.30 -21.16
C ASN A 214 -22.00 -14.44 -20.28
N GLY A 215 -21.65 -14.14 -19.03
CA GLY A 215 -21.21 -15.15 -18.06
C GLY A 215 -19.89 -15.84 -18.41
N GLY A 216 -19.04 -15.20 -19.22
CA GLY A 216 -17.76 -15.77 -19.65
C GLY A 216 -17.85 -16.74 -20.85
N SER A 217 -18.96 -16.74 -21.60
CA SER A 217 -19.11 -17.56 -22.81
C SER A 217 -18.44 -16.92 -24.02
N LEU A 218 -17.40 -17.57 -24.57
CA LEU A 218 -16.75 -17.13 -25.81
C LEU A 218 -17.70 -17.21 -27.01
N GLU A 219 -18.49 -18.27 -27.13
CA GLU A 219 -19.38 -18.49 -28.28
C GLU A 219 -20.52 -17.47 -28.31
N THR A 220 -21.16 -17.22 -27.16
CA THR A 220 -22.24 -16.24 -27.05
C THR A 220 -21.72 -14.83 -27.34
N THR A 221 -20.54 -14.49 -26.82
CA THR A 221 -19.88 -13.20 -27.06
C THR A 221 -19.51 -13.00 -28.51
N ALA A 222 -18.96 -14.03 -29.16
CA ALA A 222 -18.60 -14.00 -30.57
C ALA A 222 -19.84 -13.79 -31.45
N LYS A 223 -20.93 -14.50 -31.15
CA LYS A 223 -22.21 -14.35 -31.85
C LYS A 223 -22.81 -12.95 -31.68
N GLU A 224 -22.78 -12.39 -30.47
CA GLU A 224 -23.32 -11.05 -30.19
C GLU A 224 -22.49 -9.95 -30.88
N LEU A 225 -21.16 -10.06 -30.85
CA LEU A 225 -20.26 -9.10 -31.48
C LEU A 225 -20.06 -9.35 -32.99
N SER A 226 -20.70 -10.38 -33.55
CA SER A 226 -20.54 -10.77 -34.96
C SER A 226 -19.08 -10.98 -35.40
N VAL A 227 -18.26 -11.57 -34.52
CA VAL A 227 -16.85 -11.88 -34.78
C VAL A 227 -16.58 -13.38 -34.58
N HIS A 228 -15.41 -13.86 -35.03
CA HIS A 228 -15.00 -15.22 -34.75
C HIS A 228 -14.61 -15.40 -33.26
N PRO A 229 -14.88 -16.56 -32.61
CA PRO A 229 -14.48 -16.81 -31.22
C PRO A 229 -12.98 -16.58 -30.93
N ASN A 230 -12.11 -16.86 -31.90
CA ASN A 230 -10.67 -16.57 -31.79
C ASN A 230 -10.38 -15.06 -31.65
N THR A 231 -11.16 -14.20 -32.29
CA THR A 231 -11.03 -12.74 -32.17
C THR A 231 -11.38 -12.30 -30.75
N VAL A 232 -12.43 -12.87 -30.14
CA VAL A 232 -12.78 -12.62 -28.73
C VAL A 232 -11.63 -13.05 -27.83
N ARG A 233 -11.13 -14.29 -27.99
CA ARG A 233 -10.00 -14.81 -27.19
C ARG A 233 -8.76 -13.92 -27.31
N TYR A 234 -8.42 -13.48 -28.52
CA TYR A 234 -7.30 -12.58 -28.76
C TYR A 234 -7.46 -11.24 -28.02
N ARG A 235 -8.65 -10.61 -28.11
CA ARG A 235 -8.93 -9.34 -27.44
C ARG A 235 -8.93 -9.47 -25.92
N LEU A 236 -9.47 -10.56 -25.37
CA LEU A 236 -9.41 -10.83 -23.93
C LEU A 236 -7.96 -11.02 -23.46
N LYS A 237 -7.14 -11.74 -24.22
CA LYS A 237 -5.70 -11.89 -23.92
C LYS A 237 -4.99 -10.54 -23.92
N ARG A 238 -5.26 -9.69 -24.92
CA ARG A 238 -4.71 -8.33 -25.00
C ARG A 238 -5.19 -7.45 -23.83
N ALA A 239 -6.46 -7.59 -23.42
CA ALA A 239 -6.98 -6.89 -22.25
C ALA A 239 -6.25 -7.33 -20.97
N ALA A 240 -5.98 -8.62 -20.80
CA ALA A 240 -5.20 -9.13 -19.67
C ALA A 240 -3.75 -8.61 -19.69
N GLU A 241 -3.11 -8.57 -20.86
CA GLU A 241 -1.75 -8.03 -21.03
C GLU A 241 -1.65 -6.52 -20.69
N THR A 242 -2.71 -5.76 -20.93
CA THR A 242 -2.72 -4.30 -20.72
C THR A 242 -3.21 -3.90 -19.33
N THR A 243 -4.23 -4.58 -18.82
CA THR A 243 -4.84 -4.27 -17.51
C THR A 243 -4.20 -5.04 -16.37
N GLY A 244 -3.53 -6.16 -16.64
CA GLY A 244 -3.08 -7.13 -15.63
C GLY A 244 -4.17 -8.09 -15.13
N TRP A 245 -5.39 -8.03 -15.68
CA TRP A 245 -6.54 -8.82 -15.22
C TRP A 245 -7.15 -9.67 -16.35
N ASP A 246 -7.24 -10.99 -16.15
CA ASP A 246 -7.85 -11.96 -17.03
C ASP A 246 -9.36 -12.09 -16.78
N ALA A 247 -10.16 -11.70 -17.77
CA ALA A 247 -11.61 -11.82 -17.70
C ALA A 247 -12.12 -13.27 -17.59
N ALA A 248 -11.30 -14.26 -17.97
CA ALA A 248 -11.67 -15.68 -17.86
C ALA A 248 -11.53 -16.22 -16.43
N ASP A 249 -10.73 -15.59 -15.57
CA ASP A 249 -10.66 -15.92 -14.16
C ASP A 249 -11.83 -15.26 -13.40
N ALA A 250 -12.49 -16.00 -12.52
CA ALA A 250 -13.70 -15.52 -11.84
C ALA A 250 -13.42 -14.36 -10.86
N ARG A 251 -12.25 -14.36 -10.20
CA ARG A 251 -11.84 -13.30 -9.27
C ARG A 251 -11.47 -12.04 -10.05
N GLU A 252 -10.66 -12.17 -11.08
CA GLU A 252 -10.19 -11.04 -11.89
C GLU A 252 -11.33 -10.45 -12.76
N ALA A 253 -12.27 -11.28 -13.22
CA ALA A 253 -13.52 -10.84 -13.83
C ALA A 253 -14.33 -9.91 -12.92
N TYR A 254 -14.36 -10.16 -11.61
CA TYR A 254 -15.06 -9.28 -10.66
C TYR A 254 -14.35 -7.92 -10.53
N VAL A 255 -13.01 -7.89 -10.56
CA VAL A 255 -12.23 -6.66 -10.63
C VAL A 255 -12.60 -5.85 -11.88
N LEU A 256 -12.58 -6.48 -13.05
CA LEU A 256 -12.93 -5.85 -14.32
C LEU A 256 -14.38 -5.34 -14.35
N ARG A 257 -15.35 -6.11 -13.85
CA ARG A 257 -16.75 -5.66 -13.74
C ARG A 257 -16.86 -4.40 -12.89
N THR A 258 -16.17 -4.37 -11.76
CA THR A 258 -16.19 -3.24 -10.83
C THR A 258 -15.55 -2.01 -11.46
N ALA A 259 -14.38 -2.17 -12.10
CA ALA A 259 -13.71 -1.12 -12.85
C ALA A 259 -14.60 -0.52 -13.95
N ILE A 260 -15.26 -1.38 -14.76
CA ILE A 260 -16.16 -0.93 -15.83
C ILE A 260 -17.38 -0.18 -15.27
N ALA A 261 -17.95 -0.64 -14.16
CA ALA A 261 -19.08 0.03 -13.51
C ALA A 261 -18.67 1.42 -12.99
N LEU A 262 -17.57 1.50 -12.24
CA LEU A 262 -17.04 2.77 -11.72
C LEU A 262 -16.68 3.72 -12.86
N GLY A 263 -15.96 3.25 -13.88
CA GLY A 263 -15.56 4.06 -15.02
C GLY A 263 -16.73 4.68 -15.78
N ARG A 264 -17.82 3.92 -15.98
CA ARG A 264 -19.06 4.43 -16.58
C ARG A 264 -19.74 5.50 -15.73
N MET A 265 -19.72 5.36 -14.39
CA MET A 265 -20.30 6.38 -13.50
C MET A 265 -19.49 7.68 -13.46
N HIS A 266 -18.18 7.64 -13.75
CA HIS A 266 -17.32 8.84 -13.78
C HIS A 266 -17.29 9.52 -15.15
N THR A 267 -17.73 8.84 -16.20
CA THR A 267 -17.76 9.36 -17.59
C THR A 267 -19.16 9.77 -18.06
N ALA A 268 -20.20 9.45 -17.28
CA ALA A 268 -21.58 9.88 -17.50
C ALA A 268 -21.84 11.29 -16.95
#